data_AF-A0A2K5Z3L0-F1
#
_entry.id   AF-A0A2K5Z3L0-F1
#
_cell.length_a   1.000
_cell.length_b   1.000
_cell.length_c   1.000
_cell.angle_alpha   90.00
_cell.angle_beta   90.00
_cell.angle_gamma   90.00
#
_symmetry.space_group_name_H-M   'P 1'
#
loop_
_entity.id
_entity.type
_entity.pdbx_description
1 polymer ?
#
loop_
_entity_poly.entity_id
_entity_poly.type
_entity_poly.pdbx_seq_one_letter_code
_entity_poly.pdbx_strand_id
1 'polypeptide(L)'
;MPARALLPRRVGHRTLASAPALWASIPCPLSELRLDLVLPSGQSFRWREQSPAHWSGVLADQVWTLTQTEEQLHCTVYRGDKSQPGRPTPDELEAVRKYFQLDVTLAQLYHHWGSVDSHFQEVAQKFQGPEVEAHLRKLGLGYRARYVSASARAILEEQGGLPWLQQLREASYEEAHKALCTLPGVGTKVADCICLMALDKPQAVPVDVHIWQIAQRDYSWHPTTSQAKGPSPQSNKELGNFFRSLWGPYAGWAQAAGSDDS
;
A
#
# COMPACT_ATOMS: atom_id res chain seq x y z
N MET A 1 54.19 -0.71 15.12
CA MET A 1 53.13 -1.07 14.16
C MET A 1 51.94 -1.59 14.96
N PRO A 2 50.91 -0.80 15.30
CA PRO A 2 49.73 -1.34 15.94
C PRO A 2 48.81 -1.99 14.91
N ALA A 3 48.24 -3.13 15.30
CA ALA A 3 47.36 -3.96 14.52
C ALA A 3 46.12 -3.20 14.05
N ARG A 4 45.83 -3.35 12.76
CA ARG A 4 44.63 -2.84 12.10
C ARG A 4 43.43 -3.57 12.70
N ALA A 5 42.62 -2.85 13.47
CA ALA A 5 41.33 -3.34 13.95
C ALA A 5 40.49 -3.81 12.76
N LEU A 6 40.12 -5.09 12.74
CA LEU A 6 39.16 -5.63 11.80
C LEU A 6 37.82 -4.94 12.06
N LEU A 7 37.44 -4.06 11.13
CA LEU A 7 36.09 -3.51 11.05
C LEU A 7 35.07 -4.67 11.07
N PRO A 8 33.91 -4.52 11.74
CA PRO A 8 32.88 -5.54 11.70
C PRO A 8 32.49 -5.78 10.22
N ARG A 9 32.53 -7.04 9.79
CA ARG A 9 32.12 -7.46 8.44
C ARG A 9 30.75 -6.84 8.16
N ARG A 10 30.66 -5.94 7.17
CA ARG A 10 29.36 -5.51 6.63
C ARG A 10 28.63 -6.79 6.23
N VAL A 11 27.51 -7.08 6.89
CA VAL A 11 26.61 -8.16 6.47
C VAL A 11 26.08 -7.71 5.11
N GLY A 12 26.60 -8.30 4.03
CA GLY A 12 26.11 -8.01 2.68
C GLY A 12 24.64 -8.39 2.56
N HIS A 13 23.89 -7.64 1.74
CA HIS A 13 22.52 -8.01 1.41
C HIS A 13 22.53 -9.37 0.71
N ARG A 14 21.71 -10.30 1.21
CA ARG A 14 21.56 -11.64 0.67
C ARG A 14 20.73 -11.60 -0.59
N THR A 15 21.10 -12.44 -1.54
CA THR A 15 20.28 -12.78 -2.70
C THR A 15 19.90 -14.25 -2.65
N LEU A 16 18.83 -14.63 -3.33
CA LEU A 16 18.38 -16.02 -3.37
C LEU A 16 19.49 -16.95 -3.91
N ALA A 17 20.24 -16.47 -4.90
CA ALA A 17 21.37 -17.19 -5.49
C ALA A 17 22.60 -17.31 -4.56
N SER A 18 22.89 -16.28 -3.75
CA SER A 18 24.12 -16.26 -2.94
C SER A 18 24.03 -17.08 -1.66
N ALA A 19 22.82 -17.24 -1.09
CA ALA A 19 22.64 -17.97 0.17
C ALA A 19 21.31 -18.75 0.23
N PRO A 20 21.01 -19.65 -0.72
CA PRO A 20 19.69 -20.29 -0.87
C PRO A 20 19.24 -21.05 0.39
N ALA A 21 20.17 -21.59 1.17
CA ALA A 21 19.87 -22.32 2.39
C ALA A 21 19.21 -21.46 3.49
N LEU A 22 19.31 -20.12 3.41
CA LEU A 22 18.77 -19.18 4.40
C LEU A 22 17.39 -18.61 4.04
N TRP A 23 16.82 -19.01 2.90
CA TRP A 23 15.51 -18.55 2.44
C TRP A 23 14.41 -19.54 2.77
N ALA A 24 13.21 -19.03 2.98
CA ALA A 24 11.96 -19.78 2.99
C ALA A 24 10.97 -19.11 2.04
N SER A 25 9.92 -19.82 1.63
CA SER A 25 8.94 -19.33 0.67
C SER A 25 7.51 -19.38 1.19
N ILE A 26 6.69 -18.49 0.67
CA ILE A 26 5.24 -18.41 0.87
C ILE A 26 4.61 -18.54 -0.53
N PRO A 27 3.65 -19.45 -0.75
CA PRO A 27 2.86 -19.48 -1.98
C PRO A 27 2.16 -18.14 -2.18
N CYS A 28 2.50 -17.45 -3.26
CA CYS A 28 2.03 -16.10 -3.54
C CYS A 28 2.23 -15.83 -5.04
N PRO A 29 1.20 -16.03 -5.87
CA PRO A 29 1.32 -15.75 -7.30
C PRO A 29 1.45 -14.25 -7.54
N LEU A 30 2.09 -13.88 -8.66
CA LEU A 30 2.26 -12.48 -9.06
C LEU A 30 0.94 -11.73 -9.26
N SER A 31 -0.19 -12.44 -9.40
CA SER A 31 -1.52 -11.85 -9.43
C SER A 31 -1.98 -11.31 -8.07
N GLU A 32 -1.47 -11.87 -6.97
CA GLU A 32 -1.82 -11.48 -5.59
C GLU A 32 -0.86 -10.42 -5.04
N LEU A 33 0.43 -10.51 -5.36
CA LEU A 33 1.43 -9.57 -4.88
C LEU A 33 2.51 -9.32 -5.93
N ARG A 34 2.80 -8.04 -6.14
CA ARG A 34 3.94 -7.56 -6.92
C ARG A 34 4.81 -6.67 -6.05
N LEU A 35 5.91 -7.23 -5.54
CA LEU A 35 6.83 -6.47 -4.67
C LEU A 35 7.33 -5.17 -5.31
N ASP A 36 7.62 -5.22 -6.60
CA ASP A 36 8.05 -4.10 -7.43
C ASP A 36 7.01 -2.98 -7.54
N LEU A 37 5.72 -3.31 -7.45
CA LEU A 37 4.65 -2.32 -7.53
C LEU A 37 4.16 -1.84 -6.16
N VAL A 38 4.39 -2.61 -5.10
CA VAL A 38 3.84 -2.36 -3.75
C VAL A 38 4.86 -1.71 -2.82
N LEU A 39 6.10 -2.18 -2.83
CA LEU A 39 7.11 -1.72 -1.88
C LEU A 39 7.64 -0.31 -2.13
N PRO A 40 7.84 0.15 -3.38
CA PRO A 40 8.30 1.51 -3.62
C PRO A 40 7.16 2.53 -3.80
N SER A 41 5.89 2.10 -3.92
CA SER A 41 4.74 2.97 -4.25
C SER A 41 4.27 3.90 -3.12
N GLY A 42 5.12 4.20 -2.13
CA GLY A 42 4.80 5.08 -1.01
C GLY A 42 3.84 4.49 0.05
N GLN A 43 3.50 3.20 -0.03
CA GLN A 43 2.74 2.50 1.01
C GLN A 43 3.60 2.17 2.24
N SER A 44 4.90 1.97 2.05
CA SER A 44 5.87 1.77 3.12
C SER A 44 7.25 2.34 2.74
N PHE A 45 7.70 3.39 3.42
CA PHE A 45 9.02 4.00 3.20
C PHE A 45 10.20 3.20 3.77
N ARG A 46 9.95 1.97 4.23
CA ARG A 46 10.93 1.14 4.95
C ARG A 46 11.63 0.11 4.08
N TRP A 47 11.29 0.03 2.80
CA TRP A 47 11.84 -0.92 1.85
C TRP A 47 12.69 -0.22 0.79
N ARG A 48 13.80 -0.84 0.41
CA ARG A 48 14.65 -0.42 -0.71
C ARG A 48 15.12 -1.62 -1.49
N GLU A 49 15.14 -1.50 -2.81
CA GLU A 49 15.78 -2.49 -3.66
C GLU A 49 17.31 -2.35 -3.53
N GLN A 50 17.95 -3.34 -2.93
CA GLN A 50 19.41 -3.34 -2.66
C GLN A 50 20.17 -4.22 -3.66
N SER A 51 19.47 -5.07 -4.37
CA SER A 51 19.94 -5.85 -5.51
C SER A 51 18.75 -6.07 -6.44
N PRO A 52 18.95 -6.29 -7.75
CA PRO A 52 17.84 -6.45 -8.69
C PRO A 52 16.83 -7.51 -8.23
N ALA A 53 15.55 -7.14 -8.20
CA ALA A 53 14.41 -7.88 -7.67
C ALA A 53 14.50 -8.27 -6.18
N HIS A 54 15.39 -7.67 -5.39
CA HIS A 54 15.59 -7.97 -3.96
C HIS A 54 15.39 -6.74 -3.09
N TRP A 55 14.30 -6.76 -2.35
CA TRP A 55 13.83 -5.67 -1.53
C TRP A 55 14.21 -5.89 -0.08
N SER A 56 15.03 -5.00 0.49
CA SER A 56 15.41 -5.06 1.90
C SER A 56 14.72 -3.97 2.70
N GLY A 57 14.24 -4.32 3.89
CA GLY A 57 13.50 -3.39 4.74
C GLY A 57 13.29 -3.90 6.15
N VAL A 58 12.59 -3.10 6.96
CA VAL A 58 12.30 -3.44 8.36
C VAL A 58 10.83 -3.85 8.51
N LEU A 59 10.62 -5.06 9.02
CA LEU A 59 9.30 -5.67 9.29
C LEU A 59 9.38 -6.40 10.64
N ALA A 60 8.41 -6.12 11.52
CA ALA A 60 8.36 -6.67 12.90
C ALA A 60 9.69 -6.55 13.65
N ASP A 61 10.28 -5.34 13.63
CA ASP A 61 11.56 -5.00 14.29
C ASP A 61 12.78 -5.83 13.84
N GLN A 62 12.66 -6.57 12.74
CA GLN A 62 13.73 -7.32 12.12
C GLN A 62 14.02 -6.76 10.71
N VAL A 63 15.26 -6.93 10.25
CA VAL A 63 15.62 -6.65 8.86
C VAL A 63 15.28 -7.87 8.03
N TRP A 64 14.67 -7.64 6.88
CA TRP A 64 14.25 -8.66 5.92
C TRP A 64 14.80 -8.35 4.54
N THR A 65 15.01 -9.39 3.73
CA THR A 65 15.08 -9.26 2.27
C THR A 65 14.02 -10.15 1.65
N LEU A 66 13.28 -9.61 0.70
CA LEU A 66 12.20 -10.27 -0.02
C LEU A 66 12.51 -10.28 -1.51
N THR A 67 12.17 -11.38 -2.18
CA THR A 67 12.16 -11.50 -3.65
C THR A 67 11.03 -12.44 -4.05
N GLN A 68 10.64 -12.46 -5.32
CA GLN A 68 9.50 -13.26 -5.79
C GLN A 68 9.83 -14.00 -7.08
N THR A 69 9.22 -15.16 -7.26
CA THR A 69 9.08 -15.86 -8.54
C THR A 69 7.63 -15.74 -9.02
N GLU A 70 7.25 -16.43 -10.09
CA GLU A 70 5.87 -16.39 -10.60
C GLU A 70 4.82 -16.83 -9.57
N GLU A 71 5.17 -17.78 -8.69
CA GLU A 71 4.23 -18.45 -7.77
C GLU A 71 4.62 -18.36 -6.28
N GLN A 72 5.79 -17.80 -5.98
CA GLN A 72 6.34 -17.82 -4.61
C GLN A 72 6.95 -16.48 -4.22
N LEU A 73 6.59 -16.02 -3.02
CA LEU A 73 7.29 -14.98 -2.29
C LEU A 73 8.40 -15.61 -1.44
N HIS A 74 9.65 -15.27 -1.71
CA HIS A 74 10.82 -15.73 -0.97
C HIS A 74 11.24 -14.71 0.07
N CYS A 75 11.49 -15.19 1.29
CA CYS A 75 11.82 -14.37 2.45
C CYS A 75 13.13 -14.83 3.11
N THR A 76 13.98 -13.87 3.51
CA THR A 76 15.08 -14.10 4.45
C THR A 76 15.07 -13.02 5.52
N VAL A 77 15.42 -13.39 6.75
CA VAL A 77 15.51 -12.50 7.91
C VAL A 77 16.94 -12.41 8.43
N TYR A 78 17.33 -11.22 8.93
CA TYR A 78 18.62 -10.99 9.57
C TYR A 78 18.39 -10.86 11.07
N ARG A 79 18.75 -11.91 11.79
CA ARG A 79 18.83 -11.91 13.24
C ARG A 79 20.27 -11.52 13.57
N GLY A 80 20.47 -10.45 14.34
CA GLY A 80 21.78 -9.88 14.62
C GLY A 80 22.76 -10.89 15.27
N ASP A 81 23.98 -10.43 15.57
CA ASP A 81 25.14 -11.27 15.93
C ASP A 81 24.97 -12.25 17.11
N LYS A 82 23.88 -12.12 17.89
CA LYS A 82 23.55 -13.00 19.02
C LYS A 82 22.81 -14.28 18.62
N SER A 83 22.39 -14.42 17.37
CA SER A 83 21.63 -15.58 16.89
C SER A 83 22.28 -16.17 15.63
N GLN A 84 22.31 -17.50 15.53
CA GLN A 84 22.84 -18.14 14.33
C GLN A 84 21.97 -17.81 13.10
N PRO A 85 22.58 -17.62 11.91
CA PRO A 85 21.84 -17.48 10.67
C PRO A 85 21.05 -18.77 10.39
N GLY A 86 19.78 -18.60 10.05
CA GLY A 86 18.89 -19.71 9.69
C GLY A 86 17.68 -19.20 8.94
N ARG A 87 16.94 -20.12 8.30
CA ARG A 87 15.71 -19.79 7.58
C ARG A 87 14.70 -19.08 8.48
N PRO A 88 13.81 -18.23 7.93
CA PRO A 88 12.65 -17.73 8.67
C PRO A 88 11.86 -18.89 9.28
N THR A 89 11.43 -18.73 10.53
CA THR A 89 10.52 -19.69 11.19
C THR A 89 9.10 -19.53 10.66
N PRO A 90 8.20 -20.50 10.88
CA PRO A 90 6.79 -20.36 10.50
C PRO A 90 6.12 -19.10 11.08
N ASP A 91 6.39 -18.76 12.35
CA ASP A 91 5.84 -17.57 12.99
C ASP A 91 6.34 -16.26 12.35
N GLU A 92 7.60 -16.23 11.93
CA GLU A 92 8.18 -15.07 11.24
C GLU A 92 7.64 -14.94 9.80
N LEU A 93 7.41 -16.06 9.11
CA LEU A 93 6.73 -16.04 7.80
C LEU A 93 5.28 -15.57 7.93
N GLU A 94 4.59 -15.95 9.01
CA GLU A 94 3.24 -15.49 9.30
C GLU A 94 3.19 -13.97 9.53
N ALA A 95 4.24 -13.38 10.14
CA ALA A 95 4.36 -11.93 10.24
C ALA A 95 4.46 -11.26 8.85
N VAL A 96 5.16 -11.89 7.89
CA VAL A 96 5.22 -11.42 6.50
C VAL A 96 3.84 -11.56 5.81
N ARG A 97 3.14 -12.67 6.00
CA ARG A 97 1.79 -12.89 5.44
C ARG A 97 0.80 -11.84 5.94
N LYS A 98 0.83 -11.53 7.24
CA LYS A 98 0.02 -10.47 7.86
C LYS A 98 0.39 -9.08 7.36
N TYR A 99 1.68 -8.80 7.17
CA TYR A 99 2.15 -7.50 6.69
C TYR A 99 1.63 -7.18 5.28
N PHE A 100 1.68 -8.17 4.38
CA PHE A 100 1.13 -8.05 3.03
C PHE A 100 -0.37 -8.37 2.94
N GLN A 101 -1.00 -8.70 4.08
CA GLN A 101 -2.41 -9.05 4.16
C GLN A 101 -2.81 -10.17 3.17
N LEU A 102 -1.93 -11.15 2.96
CA LEU A 102 -2.10 -12.22 1.96
C LEU A 102 -3.26 -13.19 2.25
N ASP A 103 -3.93 -13.05 3.40
CA ASP A 103 -5.12 -13.81 3.78
C ASP A 103 -6.42 -12.97 3.72
N VAL A 104 -6.34 -11.70 3.35
CA VAL A 104 -7.44 -10.76 3.55
C VAL A 104 -8.22 -10.55 2.25
N THR A 105 -9.32 -11.30 2.12
CA THR A 105 -10.50 -10.75 1.44
C THR A 105 -11.35 -10.05 2.49
N LEU A 106 -11.29 -8.71 2.56
CA LEU A 106 -11.92 -7.91 3.62
C LEU A 106 -13.42 -8.24 3.80
N ALA A 107 -14.10 -8.61 2.71
CA ALA A 107 -15.49 -9.05 2.70
C ALA A 107 -15.72 -10.41 3.40
N GLN A 108 -14.78 -11.36 3.30
CA GLN A 108 -14.90 -12.69 3.90
C GLN A 108 -14.62 -12.66 5.42
N LEU A 109 -13.71 -11.79 5.87
CA LEU A 109 -13.39 -11.65 7.29
C LEU A 109 -14.56 -11.06 8.09
N TYR A 110 -15.24 -10.04 7.56
CA TYR A 110 -16.43 -9.46 8.19
C TYR A 110 -17.61 -10.44 8.24
N HIS A 111 -17.79 -11.24 7.17
CA HIS A 111 -18.85 -12.24 7.14
C HIS A 111 -18.58 -13.42 8.09
N HIS A 112 -17.33 -13.90 8.13
CA HIS A 112 -16.93 -15.02 8.96
C HIS A 112 -16.98 -14.67 10.45
N TRP A 113 -16.38 -13.55 10.87
CA TRP A 113 -16.36 -13.16 12.29
C TRP A 113 -17.76 -12.82 12.84
N GLY A 114 -18.65 -12.28 12.00
CA GLY A 114 -20.07 -12.10 12.37
C GLY A 114 -20.86 -13.41 12.50
N SER A 115 -20.39 -14.50 11.86
CA SER A 115 -21.07 -15.80 11.87
C SER A 115 -20.61 -16.76 12.99
N VAL A 116 -19.43 -16.52 13.57
CA VAL A 116 -18.83 -17.45 14.55
C VAL A 116 -18.63 -16.87 15.95
N ASP A 117 -18.85 -15.57 16.15
CA ASP A 117 -18.72 -14.93 17.46
C ASP A 117 -19.83 -13.88 17.70
N SER A 118 -20.78 -14.24 18.58
CA SER A 118 -21.86 -13.36 19.03
C SER A 118 -21.37 -12.13 19.79
N HIS A 119 -20.19 -12.19 20.43
CA HIS A 119 -19.54 -11.03 21.03
C HIS A 119 -18.95 -10.10 19.96
N PHE A 120 -18.40 -10.65 18.88
CA PHE A 120 -17.92 -9.87 17.74
C PHE A 120 -19.07 -9.17 17.00
N GLN A 121 -20.24 -9.81 16.89
CA GLN A 121 -21.45 -9.17 16.35
C GLN A 121 -21.88 -7.97 17.21
N GLU A 122 -21.81 -8.09 18.53
CA GLU A 122 -22.12 -7.03 19.50
C GLU A 122 -21.06 -5.91 19.50
N VAL A 123 -19.79 -6.26 19.33
CA VAL A 123 -18.66 -5.32 19.24
C VAL A 123 -18.64 -4.60 17.88
N ALA A 124 -18.98 -5.27 16.78
CA ALA A 124 -19.16 -4.65 15.46
C ALA A 124 -20.29 -3.61 15.46
N GLN A 125 -21.33 -3.79 16.30
CA GLN A 125 -22.32 -2.76 16.59
C GLN A 125 -21.76 -1.64 17.49
N LYS A 126 -20.87 -1.94 18.44
CA LYS A 126 -20.12 -0.92 19.22
C LYS A 126 -19.14 -0.11 18.36
N PHE A 127 -18.71 -0.66 17.21
CA PHE A 127 -17.91 0.05 16.21
C PHE A 127 -18.67 1.10 15.38
N GLN A 128 -19.89 1.47 15.80
CA GLN A 128 -20.71 2.52 15.16
C GLN A 128 -20.92 3.75 16.08
N GLY A 129 -20.37 3.73 17.30
CA GLY A 129 -20.55 4.79 18.30
C GLY A 129 -19.38 5.80 18.39
N PRO A 130 -19.59 6.94 19.09
CA PRO A 130 -18.56 7.97 19.32
C PRO A 130 -17.29 7.45 20.03
N GLU A 131 -17.35 6.27 20.65
CA GLU A 131 -16.21 5.62 21.31
C GLU A 131 -15.13 5.11 20.32
N VAL A 132 -15.50 4.81 19.07
CA VAL A 132 -14.56 4.32 18.04
C VAL A 132 -13.53 5.37 17.69
N GLU A 133 -13.96 6.61 17.47
CA GLU A 133 -13.05 7.70 17.20
C GLU A 133 -12.07 7.88 18.38
N ALA A 134 -12.59 7.86 19.62
CA ALA A 134 -11.76 7.99 20.82
C ALA A 134 -10.74 6.85 20.94
N HIS A 135 -11.14 5.61 20.62
CA HIS A 135 -10.25 4.46 20.62
C HIS A 135 -9.17 4.58 19.53
N LEU A 136 -9.55 4.92 18.30
CA LEU A 136 -8.61 5.13 17.19
C LEU A 136 -7.65 6.30 17.47
N ARG A 137 -8.09 7.35 18.17
CA ARG A 137 -7.22 8.43 18.64
C ARG A 137 -6.19 7.95 19.66
N LYS A 138 -6.60 7.12 20.62
CA LYS A 138 -5.68 6.48 21.59
C LYS A 138 -4.65 5.59 20.89
N LEU A 139 -5.01 4.95 19.78
CA LEU A 139 -4.11 4.18 18.92
C LEU A 139 -3.22 5.05 18.00
N GLY A 140 -3.30 6.38 18.08
CA GLY A 140 -2.39 7.29 17.37
C GLY A 140 -2.83 7.75 15.99
N LEU A 141 -4.07 7.47 15.56
CA LEU A 141 -4.57 7.90 14.24
C LEU A 141 -4.83 9.42 14.16
N GLY A 142 -4.77 10.13 15.29
CA GLY A 142 -4.92 11.58 15.35
C GLY A 142 -6.26 12.05 14.79
N TYR A 143 -6.26 13.13 14.00
CA TYR A 143 -7.49 13.66 13.40
C TYR A 143 -8.15 12.71 12.39
N ARG A 144 -7.39 11.77 11.80
CA ARG A 144 -7.90 10.81 10.81
C ARG A 144 -8.83 9.76 11.42
N ALA A 145 -8.74 9.53 12.73
CA ALA A 145 -9.66 8.67 13.47
C ALA A 145 -11.13 9.04 13.19
N ARG A 146 -11.43 10.34 13.12
CA ARG A 146 -12.76 10.85 12.79
C ARG A 146 -13.20 10.42 11.38
N TYR A 147 -12.30 10.49 10.40
CA TYR A 147 -12.61 10.14 9.01
C TYR A 147 -12.85 8.65 8.83
N VAL A 148 -12.08 7.80 9.51
CA VAL A 148 -12.29 6.34 9.48
C VAL A 148 -13.67 6.00 10.04
N SER A 149 -14.00 6.51 11.24
CA SER A 149 -15.31 6.28 11.87
C SER A 149 -16.46 6.83 11.01
N ALA A 150 -16.36 8.09 10.56
CA ALA A 150 -17.42 8.74 9.79
C ALA A 150 -17.61 8.12 8.40
N SER A 151 -16.54 7.68 7.72
CA SER A 151 -16.66 6.99 6.43
C SER A 151 -17.27 5.61 6.58
N ALA A 152 -16.88 4.83 7.60
CA ALA A 152 -17.50 3.54 7.87
C ALA A 152 -19.01 3.68 8.12
N ARG A 153 -19.39 4.69 8.91
CA ARG A 153 -20.79 5.05 9.17
C ARG A 153 -21.53 5.45 7.89
N ALA A 154 -20.98 6.38 7.11
CA ALA A 154 -21.59 6.82 5.86
C ALA A 154 -21.82 5.65 4.88
N ILE A 155 -20.84 4.73 4.77
CA ILE A 155 -20.99 3.54 3.93
C ILE A 155 -22.15 2.68 4.40
N LEU A 156 -22.20 2.35 5.70
CA LEU A 156 -23.20 1.44 6.25
C LEU A 156 -24.61 2.03 6.31
N GLU A 157 -24.74 3.29 6.74
CA GLU A 157 -26.03 3.91 7.04
C GLU A 157 -26.62 4.66 5.83
N GLU A 158 -25.79 5.24 4.97
CA GLU A 158 -26.27 6.15 3.91
C GLU A 158 -26.11 5.57 2.51
N GLN A 159 -25.06 4.77 2.28
CA GLN A 159 -24.74 4.27 0.94
C GLN A 159 -25.27 2.85 0.66
N GLY A 160 -25.78 2.13 1.66
CA GLY A 160 -26.28 0.76 1.51
C GLY A 160 -25.24 -0.33 1.81
N GLY A 161 -24.18 0.02 2.53
CA GLY A 161 -23.19 -0.91 3.08
C GLY A 161 -22.17 -1.42 2.07
N LEU A 162 -21.63 -2.61 2.34
CA LEU A 162 -20.59 -3.23 1.52
C LEU A 162 -20.97 -3.41 0.04
N PRO A 163 -22.22 -3.76 -0.34
CA PRO A 163 -22.63 -3.86 -1.73
C PRO A 163 -22.38 -2.58 -2.54
N TRP A 164 -22.54 -1.40 -1.92
CA TRP A 164 -22.26 -0.12 -2.57
C TRP A 164 -20.79 0.04 -2.94
N LEU A 165 -19.87 -0.42 -2.09
CA LEU A 165 -18.45 -0.34 -2.41
C LEU A 165 -18.07 -1.34 -3.51
N GLN A 166 -18.66 -2.54 -3.48
CA GLN A 166 -18.41 -3.59 -4.46
C GLN A 166 -18.87 -3.21 -5.87
N GLN A 167 -20.04 -2.59 -6.03
CA GLN A 167 -20.52 -2.15 -7.34
C GLN A 167 -19.64 -1.05 -7.98
N LEU A 168 -18.84 -0.30 -7.20
CA LEU A 168 -17.93 0.70 -7.77
C LEU A 168 -16.83 0.09 -8.64
N ARG A 169 -16.55 -1.21 -8.46
CA ARG A 169 -15.66 -1.96 -9.35
C ARG A 169 -16.24 -2.13 -10.75
N GLU A 170 -17.55 -2.25 -10.88
CA GLU A 170 -18.23 -2.34 -12.18
C GLU A 170 -18.57 -0.96 -12.78
N ALA A 171 -18.66 0.07 -11.93
CA ALA A 171 -18.92 1.44 -12.37
C ALA A 171 -17.78 2.03 -13.23
N SER A 172 -18.05 3.12 -13.93
CA SER A 172 -16.97 3.88 -14.59
C SER A 172 -16.00 4.47 -13.56
N TYR A 173 -14.79 4.84 -14.00
CA TYR A 173 -13.81 5.52 -13.13
C TYR A 173 -14.39 6.82 -12.59
N GLU A 174 -15.08 7.60 -13.42
CA GLU A 174 -15.67 8.88 -13.07
C GLU A 174 -16.74 8.73 -11.99
N GLU A 175 -17.60 7.72 -12.10
CA GLU A 175 -18.63 7.43 -11.10
C GLU A 175 -18.04 6.92 -9.79
N ALA A 176 -17.11 5.97 -9.85
CA ALA A 176 -16.43 5.44 -8.66
C ALA A 176 -15.68 6.54 -7.91
N HIS A 177 -14.91 7.37 -8.62
CA HIS A 177 -14.16 8.47 -8.04
C HIS A 177 -15.08 9.50 -7.38
N LYS A 178 -16.14 9.90 -8.08
CA LYS A 178 -17.14 10.85 -7.56
C LYS A 178 -17.85 10.30 -6.33
N ALA A 179 -18.24 9.02 -6.34
CA ALA A 179 -18.89 8.36 -5.21
C ALA A 179 -17.95 8.28 -4.00
N LEU A 180 -16.68 7.93 -4.19
CA LEU A 180 -15.70 7.90 -3.10
C LEU A 180 -15.45 9.28 -2.49
N CYS A 181 -15.44 10.34 -3.30
CA CYS A 181 -15.23 11.70 -2.81
C CYS A 181 -16.36 12.24 -1.91
N THR A 182 -17.50 11.53 -1.79
CA THR A 182 -18.53 11.90 -0.81
C THR A 182 -18.20 11.44 0.61
N LEU A 183 -17.24 10.51 0.76
CA LEU A 183 -16.87 9.97 2.05
C LEU A 183 -16.01 10.98 2.86
N PRO A 184 -16.28 11.14 4.17
CA PRO A 184 -15.49 12.01 5.03
C PRO A 184 -13.99 11.70 5.02
N GLY A 185 -13.18 12.66 4.57
CA GLY A 185 -11.72 12.52 4.51
C GLY A 185 -11.19 11.88 3.23
N VAL A 186 -12.05 11.56 2.28
CA VAL A 186 -11.66 11.08 0.95
C VAL A 186 -11.70 12.25 -0.04
N GLY A 187 -10.53 12.83 -0.32
CA GLY A 187 -10.35 13.81 -1.40
C GLY A 187 -9.91 13.15 -2.71
N THR A 188 -9.77 13.95 -3.77
CA THR A 188 -9.40 13.50 -5.13
C THR A 188 -8.25 12.48 -5.15
N LYS A 189 -7.12 12.80 -4.50
CA LYS A 189 -5.95 11.90 -4.46
C LYS A 189 -6.27 10.56 -3.80
N VAL A 190 -7.00 10.57 -2.69
CA VAL A 190 -7.36 9.33 -1.97
C VAL A 190 -8.34 8.51 -2.79
N ALA A 191 -9.33 9.15 -3.42
CA ALA A 191 -10.25 8.48 -4.32
C ALA A 191 -9.53 7.85 -5.53
N ASP A 192 -8.59 8.57 -6.16
CA ASP A 192 -7.76 8.02 -7.24
C ASP A 192 -6.93 6.81 -6.76
N CYS A 193 -6.35 6.87 -5.56
CA CYS A 193 -5.64 5.74 -4.96
C CYS A 193 -6.54 4.50 -4.82
N ILE A 194 -7.75 4.68 -4.30
CA ILE A 194 -8.72 3.58 -4.14
C ILE A 194 -9.15 3.04 -5.50
N CYS A 195 -9.42 3.92 -6.47
CA CYS A 195 -9.78 3.53 -7.84
C CYS A 195 -8.68 2.67 -8.49
N LEU A 196 -7.42 3.12 -8.38
CA LEU A 196 -6.26 2.46 -8.99
C LEU A 196 -5.97 1.10 -8.35
N MET A 197 -6.01 1.03 -7.02
CA MET A 197 -5.47 -0.12 -6.27
C MET A 197 -6.54 -1.13 -5.84
N ALA A 198 -7.83 -0.77 -5.85
CA ALA A 198 -8.89 -1.63 -5.30
C ALA A 198 -10.14 -1.79 -6.18
N LEU A 199 -10.38 -0.88 -7.14
CA LEU A 199 -11.61 -0.86 -7.96
C LEU A 199 -11.37 -1.11 -9.45
N ASP A 200 -10.21 -1.67 -9.82
CA ASP A 200 -9.88 -2.04 -11.20
C ASP A 200 -9.96 -0.88 -12.20
N LYS A 201 -9.50 0.32 -11.77
CA LYS A 201 -9.41 1.53 -12.62
C LYS A 201 -7.94 1.85 -12.94
N PRO A 202 -7.27 1.10 -13.83
CA PRO A 202 -5.84 1.27 -14.12
C PRO A 202 -5.49 2.65 -14.73
N GLN A 203 -6.49 3.40 -15.20
CA GLN A 203 -6.36 4.77 -15.68
C GLN A 203 -6.35 5.84 -14.58
N ALA A 204 -6.64 5.49 -13.32
CA ALA A 204 -6.64 6.44 -12.23
C ALA A 204 -5.21 6.89 -11.88
N VAL A 205 -4.97 8.19 -11.81
CA VAL A 205 -3.63 8.78 -11.57
C VAL A 205 -3.69 9.62 -10.30
N PRO A 206 -3.27 9.09 -9.13
CA PRO A 206 -3.25 9.87 -7.90
C PRO A 206 -2.25 11.01 -7.98
N VAL A 207 -2.74 12.25 -8.08
CA VAL A 207 -1.88 13.45 -8.16
C VAL A 207 -1.60 14.02 -6.77
N ASP A 208 -0.33 14.02 -6.39
CA ASP A 208 0.20 14.71 -5.21
C ASP A 208 1.40 15.60 -5.58
N VAL A 209 2.04 16.19 -4.57
CA VAL A 209 3.19 17.09 -4.77
C VAL A 209 4.35 16.41 -5.49
N HIS A 210 4.55 15.10 -5.33
CA HIS A 210 5.63 14.39 -6.01
C HIS A 210 5.35 14.26 -7.51
N ILE A 211 4.11 13.91 -7.87
CA ILE A 211 3.69 13.90 -9.28
C ILE A 211 3.77 15.27 -9.93
N TRP A 212 3.49 16.33 -9.18
CA TRP A 212 3.74 17.71 -9.61
C TRP A 212 5.22 17.99 -9.89
N GLN A 213 6.13 17.47 -9.07
CA GLN A 213 7.56 17.65 -9.27
C GLN A 213 8.05 16.89 -10.50
N ILE A 214 7.63 15.63 -10.67
CA ILE A 214 7.92 14.82 -11.87
C ILE A 214 7.43 15.52 -13.13
N ALA A 215 6.17 15.99 -13.13
CA ALA A 215 5.58 16.66 -14.28
C ALA A 215 6.38 17.91 -14.71
N GLN A 216 6.82 18.73 -13.74
CA GLN A 216 7.60 19.92 -14.04
C GLN A 216 9.04 19.59 -14.44
N ARG A 217 9.69 18.63 -13.74
CA ARG A 217 11.09 18.26 -13.95
C ARG A 217 11.29 17.54 -15.29
N ASP A 218 10.46 16.55 -15.57
CA ASP A 218 10.71 15.57 -16.65
C ASP A 218 9.89 15.88 -17.90
N TYR A 219 8.74 16.54 -17.74
CA TYR A 219 7.83 16.85 -18.85
C TYR A 219 7.71 18.35 -19.13
N SER A 220 8.39 19.21 -18.35
CA SER A 220 8.24 20.68 -18.41
C SER A 220 6.77 21.11 -18.37
N TRP A 221 5.95 20.36 -17.63
CA TRP A 221 4.50 20.54 -17.63
C TRP A 221 4.10 21.73 -16.76
N HIS A 222 3.15 22.52 -17.26
CA HIS A 222 2.51 23.62 -16.54
C HIS A 222 1.00 23.60 -16.77
N PRO A 223 0.18 23.99 -15.78
CA PRO A 223 -1.26 24.06 -15.95
C PRO A 223 -1.60 25.13 -17.00
N THR A 224 -2.47 24.75 -17.94
CA THR A 224 -2.94 25.59 -19.05
C THR A 224 -4.34 26.14 -18.81
N THR A 225 -5.16 25.44 -18.02
CA THR A 225 -6.57 25.81 -17.79
C THR A 225 -6.81 26.54 -16.47
N SER A 226 -5.81 26.58 -15.59
CA SER A 226 -5.89 27.17 -14.26
C SER A 226 -4.90 28.33 -14.13
N GLN A 227 -5.34 29.45 -13.53
CA GLN A 227 -4.44 30.57 -13.19
C GLN A 227 -3.51 30.24 -12.00
N ALA A 228 -3.76 29.15 -11.27
CA ALA A 228 -2.93 28.72 -10.16
C ALA A 228 -1.57 28.19 -10.66
N LYS A 229 -0.47 28.73 -10.12
CA LYS A 229 0.91 28.31 -10.39
C LYS A 229 1.34 27.06 -9.60
N GLY A 230 0.41 26.32 -9.01
CA GLY A 230 0.71 25.18 -8.13
C GLY A 230 -0.48 24.24 -7.91
N PRO A 231 -0.35 23.27 -6.98
CA PRO A 231 -1.37 22.26 -6.73
C PRO A 231 -2.71 22.87 -6.30
N SER A 232 -3.75 22.54 -7.05
CA SER A 232 -5.14 22.92 -6.78
C SER A 232 -6.08 21.85 -7.33
N PRO A 233 -7.35 21.76 -6.90
CA PRO A 233 -8.26 20.75 -7.44
C PRO A 233 -8.35 20.75 -8.96
N GLN A 234 -8.37 21.94 -9.58
CA GLN A 234 -8.48 22.08 -11.03
C GLN A 234 -7.17 21.69 -11.73
N SER A 235 -6.03 22.20 -11.27
CA SER A 235 -4.73 21.88 -11.87
C SER A 235 -4.31 20.42 -11.63
N ASN A 236 -4.69 19.81 -10.50
CA ASN A 236 -4.47 18.39 -10.25
C ASN A 236 -5.30 17.52 -11.21
N LYS A 237 -6.55 17.90 -11.47
CA LYS A 237 -7.39 17.20 -12.45
C LYS A 237 -6.79 17.31 -13.86
N GLU A 238 -6.31 18.49 -14.23
CA GLU A 238 -5.62 18.72 -15.50
C GLU A 238 -4.36 17.85 -15.62
N LEU A 239 -3.55 17.78 -14.56
CA LEU A 239 -2.33 16.96 -14.53
C LEU A 239 -2.64 15.46 -14.64
N GLY A 240 -3.66 14.97 -13.93
CA GLY A 240 -4.11 13.59 -14.07
C GLY A 240 -4.59 13.26 -15.49
N ASN A 241 -5.30 14.20 -16.14
CA ASN A 241 -5.71 14.07 -17.53
C ASN A 241 -4.54 14.07 -18.52
N PHE A 242 -3.52 14.90 -18.26
CA PHE A 242 -2.29 14.91 -19.03
C PHE A 242 -1.62 13.54 -19.04
N PHE A 243 -1.41 12.94 -17.86
CA PHE A 243 -0.79 11.61 -17.75
C PHE A 243 -1.67 10.49 -18.33
N ARG A 244 -3.00 10.56 -18.18
CA ARG A 244 -3.93 9.65 -18.88
C ARG A 244 -3.83 9.76 -20.39
N SER A 245 -3.67 10.97 -20.92
CA SER A 245 -3.54 11.18 -22.38
C SER A 245 -2.19 10.68 -22.88
N LEU A 246 -1.14 10.79 -22.07
CA LEU A 246 0.22 10.36 -22.39
C LEU A 246 0.39 8.84 -22.35
N TRP A 247 -0.06 8.20 -21.26
CA TRP A 247 0.17 6.77 -21.00
C TRP A 247 -1.03 5.87 -21.32
N GLY A 248 -2.17 6.46 -21.66
CA GLY A 248 -3.36 5.73 -22.08
C GLY A 248 -4.09 5.02 -20.94
N PRO A 249 -4.81 3.92 -21.23
CA PRO A 249 -5.72 3.27 -20.28
C PRO A 249 -5.08 2.71 -19.00
N TYR A 250 -3.75 2.58 -18.96
CA TYR A 250 -3.00 2.04 -17.82
C TYR A 250 -2.10 3.11 -17.17
N ALA A 251 -2.46 4.39 -17.30
CA ALA A 251 -1.66 5.50 -16.81
C ALA A 251 -1.29 5.43 -15.32
N GLY A 252 -2.16 4.90 -14.46
CA GLY A 252 -1.85 4.71 -13.04
C GLY A 252 -0.77 3.66 -12.80
N TRP A 253 -0.68 2.64 -13.66
CA TRP A 253 0.40 1.65 -13.59
C TRP A 253 1.72 2.22 -14.11
N ALA A 254 1.66 3.01 -15.19
CA ALA A 254 2.83 3.73 -15.69
C ALA A 254 3.38 4.71 -14.63
N GLN A 255 2.49 5.41 -13.91
CA GLN A 255 2.86 6.25 -12.77
C GLN A 255 3.58 5.44 -11.67
N ALA A 256 3.07 4.26 -11.31
CA ALA A 256 3.70 3.41 -10.30
C ALA A 256 5.12 3.00 -10.72
N ALA A 257 5.31 2.59 -11.98
CA ALA A 257 6.61 2.20 -12.51
C ALA A 257 7.61 3.37 -12.62
N GLY A 258 7.15 4.58 -12.99
CA GLY A 258 8.02 5.75 -13.14
C GLY A 258 8.44 6.44 -11.84
N SER A 259 7.87 6.04 -10.69
CA SER A 259 8.21 6.62 -9.38
C SER A 259 9.53 6.07 -8.79
N ASP A 260 10.08 4.99 -9.38
CA ASP A 260 11.23 4.25 -8.83
C ASP A 260 12.60 4.87 -9.14
N ASP A 261 12.67 5.78 -10.11
CA ASP A 261 13.92 6.41 -10.58
C ASP A 261 14.25 7.77 -9.91
N SER A 262 13.57 8.13 -8.81
CA SER A 262 13.72 9.43 -8.10
C SER A 262 14.52 9.39 -6.80
#